data_AF-A0A0J8V844-F1
#
_entry.id   AF-A0A0J8V844-F1
#
_cell.length_a   1.000
_cell.length_b   1.000
_cell.length_c   1.000
_cell.angle_alpha   90.00
_cell.angle_beta   90.00
_cell.angle_gamma   90.00
#
_symmetry.space_group_name_H-M   'P 1'
#
loop_
_entity.id
_entity.type
_entity.pdbx_description
1 polymer ?
#
loop_
_entity_poly.entity_id
_entity_poly.type
_entity_poly.pdbx_seq_one_letter_code
_entity_poly.pdbx_strand_id
1 'polypeptide(L)' 'MDNEKPKLISMDSLLIRYSPFAKKDGENFTKKGLYNWRKNRSYPEPVITTPRLVWRIADVEAWEIEQGYDFL' A
#
# COMPACT_ATOMS: atom_id res chain seq x y z
N MET A 1 23.92 -13.87 7.76
CA MET A 1 22.57 -13.63 7.24
C MET A 1 22.10 -12.35 7.89
N ASP A 2 22.23 -11.24 7.18
CA ASP A 2 21.77 -9.94 7.67
C ASP A 2 20.29 -10.04 8.02
N ASN A 3 19.98 -9.91 9.31
CA ASN A 3 18.62 -9.67 9.77
C ASN A 3 18.25 -8.25 9.38
N GLU A 4 18.01 -8.01 8.07
CA GLU A 4 17.40 -6.77 7.63
C GLU A 4 16.03 -6.68 8.31
N LYS A 5 15.89 -5.69 9.20
CA LYS A 5 14.60 -5.40 9.81
C LYS A 5 13.59 -5.23 8.67
N PRO A 6 12.39 -5.84 8.77
CA PRO A 6 11.39 -5.71 7.73
C PRO A 6 11.10 -4.22 7.55
N LYS A 7 11.29 -3.72 6.32
CA LYS A 7 10.96 -2.33 6.00
C LYS A 7 9.45 -2.19 6.02
N LEU A 8 8.97 -1.18 6.74
CA LEU A 8 7.56 -0.96 7.01
C LEU A 8 7.09 0.36 6.39
N ILE A 9 5.84 0.39 5.93
CA ILE A 9 5.21 1.58 5.37
C ILE A 9 3.85 1.85 6.02
N SER A 10 3.64 3.10 6.42
CA SER A 10 2.40 3.53 7.08
C SER A 10 1.29 3.78 6.07
N MET A 11 0.04 3.76 6.54
CA MET A 11 -1.11 4.17 5.72
C MET A 11 -0.92 5.56 5.13
N ASP A 12 -0.47 6.53 5.93
CA ASP A 12 -0.31 7.92 5.48
C ASP A 12 0.74 8.01 4.35
N SER A 13 1.82 7.22 4.45
CA SER A 13 2.83 7.09 3.40
C SER A 13 2.28 6.44 2.12
N LEU A 14 1.45 5.39 2.24
CA LEU A 14 0.78 4.76 1.10
C LEU A 14 -0.19 5.72 0.40
N LEU A 15 -0.94 6.53 1.17
CA LEU A 15 -1.82 7.56 0.59
C LEU A 15 -1.04 8.58 -0.24
N ILE A 16 0.16 8.98 0.22
CA ILE A 16 1.05 9.84 -0.54
C ILE A 16 1.59 9.12 -1.79
N ARG A 17 2.04 7.87 -1.64
CA ARG A 17 2.58 7.04 -2.74
C ARG A 17 1.59 6.89 -3.89
N TYR A 18 0.32 6.63 -3.58
CA TYR A 18 -0.73 6.43 -4.58
C TYR A 18 -1.44 7.72 -5.03
N SER A 19 -1.19 8.85 -4.37
CA SER A 19 -1.78 10.16 -4.71
C SER A 19 -1.59 10.57 -6.19
N PRO A 20 -0.40 10.38 -6.82
CA PRO A 20 -0.22 10.68 -8.24
C PRO A 20 -1.09 9.84 -9.18
N PHE A 21 -1.42 8.60 -8.78
CA PHE A 21 -2.13 7.64 -9.63
C PHE A 21 -3.64 7.85 -9.57
N ALA A 22 -4.19 8.17 -8.40
CA ALA A 22 -5.63 8.41 -8.29
C ALA A 22 -6.09 9.65 -9.09
N LYS A 23 -5.20 10.65 -9.28
CA LYS A 23 -5.47 11.79 -10.18
C LYS A 23 -5.73 11.38 -11.63
N LYS A 24 -5.19 10.24 -12.09
CA LYS A 24 -5.38 9.74 -13.45
C LYS A 24 -6.81 9.23 -13.69
N ASP A 25 -7.49 8.81 -12.61
CA ASP A 25 -8.87 8.32 -12.62
C ASP A 25 -9.89 9.35 -12.09
N GLY A 26 -9.45 10.58 -11.78
CA GLY A 26 -10.32 11.65 -11.27
C GLY A 26 -10.70 11.53 -9.78
N GLU A 27 -10.07 10.63 -9.03
CA GLU A 27 -10.30 10.44 -7.60
C GLU A 27 -9.08 10.83 -6.76
N ASN A 28 -9.27 11.29 -5.52
CA ASN A 28 -8.16 11.37 -4.57
C ASN A 28 -7.98 9.99 -3.94
N PHE A 29 -6.75 9.46 -3.87
CA PHE A 29 -6.53 8.20 -3.16
C PHE A 29 -6.74 8.44 -1.66
N THR A 30 -7.85 7.93 -1.13
CA THR A 30 -8.23 8.09 0.27
C THR A 30 -8.09 6.78 1.04
N LYS A 31 -8.23 6.85 2.37
CA LYS A 31 -8.35 5.67 3.24
C LYS A 31 -9.42 4.68 2.75
N LYS A 32 -10.50 5.19 2.17
CA LYS A 32 -11.59 4.37 1.60
C LYS A 32 -11.13 3.61 0.35
N GLY A 33 -10.30 4.22 -0.49
CA GLY A 33 -9.69 3.57 -1.66
C GLY A 33 -8.83 2.38 -1.24
N LEU A 34 -7.94 2.58 -0.26
CA LEU A 34 -7.11 1.51 0.28
C LEU A 34 -7.94 0.38 0.92
N TYR A 35 -9.00 0.72 1.65
CA TYR A 35 -9.94 -0.26 2.21
C TYR A 35 -10.65 -1.07 1.11
N ASN A 36 -11.10 -0.41 0.03
CA ASN A 36 -11.71 -1.08 -1.10
C ASN A 36 -10.73 -2.02 -1.83
N TRP A 37 -9.45 -1.65 -1.93
CA TRP A 37 -8.43 -2.52 -2.50
C TRP A 37 -8.20 -3.77 -1.64
N ARG A 38 -8.17 -3.64 -0.32
CA ARG A 38 -8.11 -4.81 0.59
C ARG A 38 -9.30 -5.73 0.41
N LYS A 39 -10.50 -5.16 0.27
CA LYS A 39 -11.74 -5.95 0.13
C LYS A 39 -11.88 -6.61 -1.24
N ASN A 40 -11.49 -5.92 -2.32
CA ASN A 40 -11.89 -6.29 -3.68
C ASN A 40 -10.73 -6.60 -4.63
N ARG A 41 -9.48 -6.29 -4.25
CA ARG A 41 -8.28 -6.44 -5.11
C ARG A 41 -7.15 -7.21 -4.44
N SER A 42 -7.45 -7.97 -3.37
CA SER A 42 -6.47 -8.76 -2.62
C SER A 42 -5.26 -7.96 -2.14
N TYR A 43 -5.44 -6.66 -1.87
CA TYR A 43 -4.36 -5.83 -1.36
C TYR A 43 -3.85 -6.37 -0.01
N PRO A 44 -2.54 -6.33 0.27
CA PRO A 44 -1.96 -6.89 1.49
C PRO A 44 -2.64 -6.42 2.77
N GLU A 45 -2.68 -7.30 3.76
CA GLU A 45 -3.17 -6.97 5.10
C GLU A 45 -2.07 -6.27 5.91
N PRO A 46 -2.41 -5.29 6.75
CA PRO A 46 -1.44 -4.59 7.59
C PRO A 46 -0.88 -5.53 8.67
N VAL A 47 0.43 -5.45 8.91
CA VAL A 47 1.11 -6.18 9.99
C VAL A 47 0.96 -5.52 11.36
N ILE A 48 0.58 -4.24 11.40
CA ILE A 48 0.20 -3.52 12.62
C ILE A 48 -1.13 -2.85 12.37
N THR A 49 -2.09 -3.04 13.26
CA THR A 49 -3.44 -2.45 13.15
C THR A 49 -3.70 -1.31 14.14
N THR A 50 -2.87 -1.19 15.19
CA THR A 50 -3.00 -0.16 16.24
C THR A 50 -1.63 0.38 16.67
N PRO A 51 -1.46 1.70 16.90
CA PRO A 51 -2.46 2.76 16.78
C PRO A 51 -2.70 3.22 15.33
N ARG A 52 -1.87 2.81 14.38
CA ARG A 52 -2.01 3.10 12.94
C ARG A 52 -1.77 1.85 12.12
N LEU A 53 -2.37 1.79 10.93
CA LEU A 53 -2.15 0.70 10.00
C LEU A 53 -0.75 0.80 9.35
N VAL A 54 -0.02 -0.32 9.35
CA VAL A 54 1.33 -0.44 8.79
C VAL A 54 1.46 -1.74 8.02
N TRP A 55 2.11 -1.70 6.86
CA TRP A 55 2.35 -2.84 5.98
C TRP A 55 3.85 -3.14 5.85
N ARG A 56 4.19 -4.35 5.44
CA ARG A 56 5.54 -4.64 4.93
C ARG A 56 5.67 -4.07 3.53
N ILE A 57 6.79 -3.40 3.26
CA ILE A 57 7.05 -2.83 1.94
C ILE A 57 7.08 -3.93 0.88
N ALA A 58 7.73 -5.07 1.17
CA ALA A 58 7.82 -6.19 0.23
C ALA A 58 6.46 -6.74 -0.22
N ASP A 59 5.49 -6.85 0.69
CA ASP A 59 4.14 -7.35 0.34
C ASP A 59 3.40 -6.34 -0.56
N VAL A 60 3.57 -5.05 -0.28
CA VAL A 60 3.01 -3.96 -1.09
C VAL A 60 3.64 -3.93 -2.47
N GLU A 61 4.96 -4.04 -2.58
CA GLU A 61 5.69 -4.07 -3.86
C GLU A 61 5.33 -5.30 -4.68
N ALA A 62 5.21 -6.48 -4.05
CA ALA A 62 4.78 -7.69 -4.74
C ALA A 62 3.38 -7.52 -5.35
N TRP A 63 2.44 -6.96 -4.58
CA TRP A 63 1.11 -6.65 -5.09
C TRP A 63 1.15 -5.59 -6.20
N GLU A 64 1.98 -4.55 -6.06
CA GLU A 64 2.16 -3.52 -7.09
C GLU A 64 2.61 -4.12 -8.42
N ILE A 65 3.60 -5.03 -8.40
CA ILE A 65 4.08 -5.77 -9.58
C ILE A 65 2.94 -6.59 -10.21
N GLU A 66 2.17 -7.33 -9.40
CA GLU A 66 1.02 -8.12 -9.88
C GLU A 66 -0.05 -7.27 -10.57
N GLN A 67 -0.23 -6.01 -10.14
CA GLN A 67 -1.17 -5.07 -10.76
C GLN A 67 -0.57 -4.33 -11.97
N GLY A 68 0.71 -4.55 -12.30
CA GLY A 68 1.41 -3.82 -13.37
C GLY A 68 1.84 -2.41 -12.98
N TYR A 69 2.03 -2.14 -11.68
CA TYR A 69 2.57 -0.88 -11.14
C TYR A 69 4.09 -0.89 -11.02
N ASP A 70 4.81 -1.63 -11.88
CA ASP A 70 6.27 -1.89 -11.91
C ASP A 70 7.21 -0.66 -11.84
N PHE A 71 6.68 0.57 -11.75
CA PHE A 71 7.44 1.83 -11.78
C PHE A 71 7.16 2.76 -10.58
N LEU A 72 6.82 2.21 -9.41
CA LEU A 72 6.60 2.94 -8.14
C LEU A 72 7.80 2.97 -7.18
#